data_AF-C2E401-F1
#
_entry.id   AF-C2E401-F1
#
_cell.length_a   1.000
_cell.length_b   1.000
_cell.length_c   1.000
_cell.angle_alpha   90.00
_cell.angle_beta   90.00
_cell.angle_gamma   90.00
#
_symmetry.space_group_name_H-M   'P 1'
#
loop_
_entity.id
_entity.type
_entity.pdbx_description
1 polymer ?
#
loop_
_entity_poly.entity_id
_entity_poly.type
_entity_poly.pdbx_seq_one_letter_code
_entity_poly.pdbx_strand_id
1 'polypeptide(L)'
;MIIGKKRQEVIFNIKRCVKEKKFNAKVEPDDPVLSKKYCLKLVEKFWANHNSPFSKAINILARRILNVGTPLLTLNTKIDNPKSLGKISSAIITCNHYNQFDCLPLKRLAMKYHKRLYFVIEDTNLKLPNWIGFLMRNIDSIPVTASFRYLGRELPKYLNKIFSKKNHWVVVYPEQEL
;
A
#
# COMPACT_ATOMS: atom_id res chain seq x y z
N MET A 1 12.37 3.86 -2.89
CA MET A 1 13.22 3.87 -1.69
C MET A 1 14.04 2.60 -1.58
N ILE A 2 15.35 2.77 -1.38
CA ILE A 2 16.27 1.89 -0.63
C ILE A 2 16.72 0.54 -1.24
N ILE A 3 16.19 0.04 -2.36
CA ILE A 3 16.87 -1.02 -3.13
C ILE A 3 17.07 -0.59 -4.59
N GLY A 4 18.32 -0.34 -4.95
CA GLY A 4 18.71 -0.06 -6.34
C GLY A 4 19.98 0.76 -6.43
N LYS A 5 20.57 0.78 -7.62
CA LYS A 5 21.79 1.54 -7.97
C LYS A 5 21.69 3.05 -7.66
N LYS A 6 20.49 3.57 -7.38
CA LYS A 6 20.17 5.00 -7.20
C LYS A 6 20.00 5.46 -5.75
N ARG A 7 20.35 4.65 -4.74
CA ARG A 7 20.22 5.04 -3.31
C ARG A 7 20.86 6.40 -2.98
N GLN A 8 22.05 6.68 -3.53
CA GLN A 8 22.75 7.93 -3.30
C GLN A 8 22.00 9.14 -3.90
N GLU A 9 21.40 8.95 -5.07
CA GLU A 9 20.58 9.97 -5.74
C GLU A 9 19.35 10.32 -4.89
N VAL A 10 18.67 9.32 -4.33
CA VAL A 10 17.54 9.52 -3.41
C VAL A 10 17.97 10.33 -2.18
N ILE A 11 19.10 9.98 -1.55
CA ILE A 11 19.63 10.73 -0.39
C ILE A 11 19.92 12.19 -0.77
N PHE A 12 20.48 12.42 -1.96
CA PHE A 12 20.72 13.77 -2.46
C PHE A 12 19.41 14.53 -2.69
N ASN A 13 18.41 13.89 -3.28
CA ASN A 13 17.09 14.48 -3.50
C ASN A 13 16.42 14.86 -2.18
N ILE A 14 16.45 14.00 -1.17
CA ILE A 14 15.96 14.30 0.18
C ILE A 14 16.66 15.55 0.74
N LYS A 15 17.99 15.60 0.71
CA LYS A 15 18.76 16.77 1.22
C LYS A 15 18.36 18.07 0.51
N ARG A 16 18.18 18.01 -0.81
CA ARG A 16 17.73 19.16 -1.61
C ARG A 16 16.31 19.58 -1.22
N CYS A 17 15.36 18.64 -1.18
CA CYS A 17 13.96 18.91 -0.83
C CYS A 17 13.84 19.52 0.58
N VAL A 18 14.63 19.03 1.56
CA VAL A 18 14.69 19.61 2.91
C VAL A 18 15.22 21.05 2.88
N LYS A 19 16.33 21.32 2.17
CA LYS A 19 16.90 22.66 2.02
C LYS A 19 15.89 23.64 1.39
N GLU A 20 15.10 23.16 0.43
CA GLU A 20 14.08 23.92 -0.28
C GLU A 20 12.72 23.97 0.46
N LYS A 21 12.60 23.36 1.65
CA LYS A 21 11.34 23.22 2.42
C LYS A 21 10.21 22.54 1.63
N LYS A 22 10.56 21.68 0.68
CA LYS A 22 9.63 20.84 -0.10
C LYS A 22 9.49 19.47 0.54
N PHE A 23 8.86 19.42 1.71
CA PHE A 23 8.81 18.20 2.53
C PHE A 23 7.98 17.05 1.94
N ASN A 24 7.13 17.34 0.95
CA ASN A 24 6.19 16.39 0.37
C ASN A 24 6.50 16.06 -1.11
N ALA A 25 7.75 16.24 -1.53
CA ALA A 25 8.13 16.22 -2.95
C ALA A 25 8.93 14.97 -3.27
N LYS A 26 8.34 14.07 -4.08
CA LYS A 26 8.92 12.80 -4.54
C LYS A 26 10.43 12.87 -4.71
N VAL A 27 11.14 12.01 -3.99
CA VAL A 27 12.61 11.92 -4.05
C VAL A 27 13.12 10.76 -4.88
N GLU A 28 12.24 9.86 -5.33
CA GLU A 28 12.58 8.70 -6.15
C GLU A 28 12.62 9.06 -7.65
N PRO A 29 13.76 8.86 -8.33
CA PRO A 29 13.94 9.30 -9.72
C PRO A 29 13.00 8.65 -10.76
N ASP A 30 12.56 7.43 -10.49
CA ASP A 30 11.78 6.62 -11.44
C ASP A 30 10.29 6.53 -11.05
N ASP A 31 9.86 7.32 -10.07
CA ASP A 31 8.46 7.30 -9.64
C ASP A 31 7.54 7.94 -10.70
N PRO A 32 6.38 7.33 -11.01
CA PRO A 32 5.47 7.89 -11.99
C PRO A 32 4.94 9.26 -11.56
N VAL A 33 5.14 10.28 -12.39
CA VAL A 33 4.55 11.61 -12.21
C VAL A 33 3.36 11.75 -13.15
N LEU A 34 2.17 11.91 -12.59
CA LEU A 34 0.91 11.91 -13.33
C LEU A 34 0.08 13.15 -13.00
N SER A 35 -0.73 13.61 -13.97
CA SER A 35 -1.69 14.67 -13.70
C SER A 35 -2.84 14.15 -12.82
N LYS A 36 -3.41 15.02 -11.97
CA LYS A 36 -4.56 14.69 -11.10
C LYS A 36 -5.72 14.04 -11.86
N LYS A 37 -6.02 14.53 -13.08
CA LYS A 37 -7.07 13.97 -13.95
C LYS A 37 -6.76 12.54 -14.39
N TYR A 38 -5.50 12.25 -14.69
CA TYR A 38 -5.07 10.92 -15.09
C TYR A 38 -5.08 9.94 -13.90
N CYS A 39 -4.60 10.39 -12.73
CA CYS A 39 -4.69 9.63 -11.49
C CYS A 39 -6.13 9.22 -11.14
N LEU A 40 -7.08 10.15 -11.23
CA LEU A 40 -8.49 9.83 -10.97
C LEU A 40 -9.02 8.74 -11.92
N LYS A 41 -8.77 8.88 -13.23
CA LYS A 41 -9.16 7.87 -14.22
C LYS A 41 -8.49 6.51 -13.98
N LEU A 42 -7.24 6.52 -13.50
CA LEU A 42 -6.49 5.32 -13.16
C LEU A 42 -7.14 4.57 -12.00
N VAL A 43 -7.55 5.29 -10.95
CA VAL A 43 -8.28 4.73 -9.80
C VAL A 43 -9.67 4.22 -10.19
N GLU A 44 -10.42 4.96 -11.02
CA GLU A 44 -11.72 4.51 -11.54
C GLU A 44 -11.59 3.21 -12.33
N LYS A 45 -10.60 3.14 -13.23
CA LYS A 45 -10.31 1.93 -14.02
C LYS A 45 -9.88 0.76 -13.14
N PHE A 46 -9.10 1.02 -12.09
CA PHE A 46 -8.70 0.00 -11.11
C PHE A 46 -9.94 -0.66 -10.50
N TRP A 47 -10.87 0.13 -9.97
CA TRP A 47 -12.08 -0.41 -9.33
C TRP A 47 -13.03 -1.09 -10.31
N ALA A 48 -13.19 -0.55 -11.52
CA ALA A 48 -14.03 -1.16 -12.56
C ALA A 48 -13.54 -2.57 -12.93
N ASN A 49 -12.22 -2.74 -13.10
CA ASN A 49 -11.63 -4.01 -13.47
C ASN A 49 -11.65 -5.03 -12.31
N HIS A 50 -11.57 -4.57 -11.06
CA HIS A 50 -11.39 -5.45 -9.90
C HIS A 50 -12.62 -6.30 -9.55
N ASN A 51 -13.77 -6.04 -10.17
CA ASN A 51 -14.98 -6.87 -9.97
C ASN A 51 -15.02 -8.12 -10.85
N SER A 52 -14.16 -8.23 -11.87
CA SER A 52 -14.16 -9.38 -12.79
C SER A 52 -13.70 -10.67 -12.11
N PRO A 53 -14.21 -11.86 -12.52
CA PRO A 53 -13.75 -13.15 -12.00
C PRO A 53 -12.25 -13.37 -12.19
N PHE A 54 -11.72 -12.97 -13.35
CA PHE A 54 -10.30 -13.06 -13.65
C PHE A 54 -9.46 -12.23 -12.68
N SER A 55 -9.80 -10.97 -12.45
CA SER A 55 -9.08 -10.13 -11.48
C SER A 55 -9.15 -10.68 -10.06
N LYS A 56 -10.25 -11.31 -9.66
CA LYS A 56 -10.36 -11.98 -8.35
C LYS A 56 -9.41 -13.17 -8.25
N ALA A 57 -9.27 -13.97 -9.31
CA ALA A 57 -8.32 -15.08 -9.38
C ALA A 57 -6.86 -14.60 -9.31
N ILE A 58 -6.51 -13.55 -10.07
CA ILE A 58 -5.18 -12.95 -10.01
C ILE A 58 -4.87 -12.38 -8.62
N ASN A 59 -5.85 -11.75 -7.97
CA ASN A 59 -5.68 -11.26 -6.60
C ASN A 59 -5.44 -12.43 -5.62
N ILE A 60 -6.18 -13.56 -5.74
CA ILE A 60 -5.89 -14.77 -4.95
C ILE A 60 -4.43 -15.24 -5.14
N LEU A 61 -3.95 -15.28 -6.39
CA LEU A 61 -2.56 -15.65 -6.70
C LEU A 61 -1.56 -14.69 -6.06
N ALA A 62 -1.72 -13.39 -6.25
CA ALA A 62 -0.83 -12.37 -5.69
C ALA A 62 -0.79 -12.43 -4.15
N ARG A 63 -1.93 -12.65 -3.50
CA ARG A 63 -2.00 -12.85 -2.04
C ARG A 63 -1.27 -14.11 -1.60
N ARG A 64 -1.36 -15.21 -2.33
CA ARG A 64 -0.62 -16.44 -2.02
C ARG A 64 0.88 -16.21 -2.12
N ILE A 65 1.35 -15.56 -3.19
CA ILE A 65 2.76 -15.18 -3.34
C ILE A 65 3.22 -14.33 -2.15
N LEU A 66 2.44 -13.30 -1.78
CA LEU A 66 2.78 -12.44 -0.65
C LEU A 66 2.77 -13.21 0.69
N ASN A 67 1.80 -14.10 0.91
CA ASN A 67 1.73 -14.92 2.13
C ASN A 67 2.92 -15.88 2.26
N VAL A 68 3.44 -16.41 1.15
CA VAL A 68 4.63 -17.28 1.16
C VAL A 68 5.92 -16.46 1.33
N GLY A 69 6.03 -15.34 0.61
CA GLY A 69 7.21 -14.49 0.68
C GLY A 69 7.37 -13.75 2.02
N THR A 70 6.26 -13.39 2.67
CA THR A 70 6.29 -12.57 3.89
C THR A 70 7.10 -13.23 5.03
N PRO A 71 6.84 -14.50 5.43
CA PRO A 71 7.62 -15.16 6.48
C PRO A 71 9.12 -15.24 6.14
N LEU A 72 9.47 -15.52 4.88
CA LEU A 72 10.84 -15.65 4.41
C LEU A 72 11.60 -14.33 4.47
N LEU A 73 10.96 -13.25 4.01
CA LEU A 73 11.56 -11.91 3.95
C LEU A 73 11.61 -11.22 5.32
N THR A 74 10.90 -11.73 6.31
CA THR A 74 10.84 -11.16 7.66
C THR A 74 11.42 -12.10 8.72
N LEU A 75 12.20 -13.12 8.34
CA LEU A 75 12.80 -14.09 9.28
C LEU A 75 13.52 -13.40 10.44
N ASN A 76 14.29 -12.35 10.14
CA ASN A 76 15.07 -11.59 11.11
C ASN A 76 14.30 -10.41 11.74
N THR A 77 13.00 -10.27 11.47
CA THR A 77 12.15 -9.24 12.06
C THR A 77 11.57 -9.73 13.38
N LYS A 78 11.85 -9.01 14.46
CA LYS A 78 11.17 -9.17 15.74
C LYS A 78 9.90 -8.30 15.74
N ILE A 79 8.78 -8.90 16.12
CA ILE A 79 7.50 -8.19 16.26
C ILE A 79 6.99 -8.47 17.68
N ASP A 80 6.87 -7.41 18.47
CA ASP A 80 6.23 -7.51 19.78
C ASP A 80 4.72 -7.60 19.57
N ASN A 81 4.13 -8.73 19.97
CA ASN A 81 2.81 -9.17 19.54
C ASN A 81 1.85 -9.24 20.74
N PRO A 82 1.19 -8.15 21.13
CA PRO A 82 0.29 -8.18 22.28
C PRO A 82 -0.91 -9.11 22.02
N LYS A 83 -1.21 -9.99 22.98
CA LYS A 83 -2.33 -10.97 22.89
C LYS A 83 -3.68 -10.29 22.63
N SER A 84 -3.83 -9.03 23.03
CA SER A 84 -5.04 -8.21 22.81
C SER A 84 -5.41 -8.06 21.34
N LEU A 85 -4.44 -8.07 20.41
CA LEU A 85 -4.70 -7.91 18.97
C LEU A 85 -5.55 -9.04 18.39
N GLY A 86 -5.48 -10.24 18.96
CA GLY A 86 -6.30 -11.37 18.52
C GLY A 86 -7.81 -11.13 18.73
N LYS A 87 -8.17 -10.31 19.73
CA LYS A 87 -9.57 -9.95 20.02
C LYS A 87 -10.12 -8.90 19.05
N ILE A 88 -9.26 -8.18 18.33
CA ILE A 88 -9.67 -7.15 17.39
C ILE A 88 -10.08 -7.81 16.08
N SER A 89 -11.39 -7.78 15.77
CA SER A 89 -11.88 -8.38 14.53
C SER A 89 -11.35 -7.62 13.32
N SER A 90 -11.67 -6.34 13.21
CA SER A 90 -11.26 -5.49 12.09
C SER A 90 -10.63 -4.20 12.62
N ALA A 91 -9.68 -3.63 11.88
CA ALA A 91 -8.89 -2.48 12.35
C ALA A 91 -8.37 -1.63 11.18
N ILE A 92 -8.14 -0.36 11.47
CA ILE A 92 -7.23 0.48 10.70
C ILE A 92 -5.91 0.52 11.45
N ILE A 93 -4.82 0.21 10.75
CA ILE A 93 -3.47 0.20 11.26
C ILE A 93 -2.76 1.39 10.65
N THR A 94 -2.10 2.18 11.48
CA THR A 94 -1.23 3.26 11.02
C THR A 94 0.20 2.99 11.44
N CYS A 95 1.13 3.31 10.55
CA CYS A 95 2.55 3.35 10.86
C CYS A 95 3.24 4.30 9.88
N ASN A 96 4.46 4.69 10.21
CA ASN A 96 5.31 5.45 9.32
C ASN A 96 5.86 4.55 8.19
N HIS A 97 6.34 5.13 7.09
CA HIS A 97 6.82 4.44 5.90
C HIS A 97 8.29 4.82 5.58
N TYR A 98 9.22 4.07 6.15
CA TYR A 98 10.67 4.25 6.00
C TYR A 98 11.31 3.30 4.98
N ASN A 99 10.59 2.30 4.48
CA ASN A 99 11.08 1.32 3.53
C ASN A 99 9.93 0.70 2.72
N GLN A 100 10.18 0.36 1.45
CA GLN A 100 9.25 -0.37 0.58
C GLN A 100 8.71 -1.67 1.21
N PHE A 101 9.46 -2.30 2.10
CA PHE A 101 9.10 -3.55 2.78
C PHE A 101 8.44 -3.38 4.15
N ASP A 102 8.14 -2.16 4.62
CA ASP A 102 7.45 -1.93 5.90
C ASP A 102 6.07 -2.59 5.97
N CYS A 103 5.48 -2.86 4.80
CA CYS A 103 4.26 -3.61 4.69
C CYS A 103 4.41 -5.08 5.14
N LEU A 104 5.60 -5.67 5.09
CA LEU A 104 5.84 -7.09 5.36
C LEU A 104 5.74 -7.45 6.85
N PRO A 105 6.35 -6.70 7.80
CA PRO A 105 6.10 -6.91 9.22
C PRO A 105 4.61 -6.86 9.59
N LEU A 106 3.88 -5.87 9.07
CA LEU A 106 2.43 -5.76 9.28
C LEU A 106 1.66 -6.92 8.65
N LYS A 107 2.08 -7.36 7.48
CA LYS A 107 1.51 -8.55 6.83
C LYS A 107 1.75 -9.81 7.65
N ARG A 108 2.95 -9.99 8.22
CA ARG A 108 3.28 -11.12 9.10
C ARG A 108 2.42 -11.09 10.36
N LEU A 109 2.24 -9.91 10.96
CA LEU A 109 1.35 -9.70 12.10
C LEU A 109 -0.09 -10.08 11.76
N ALA A 110 -0.63 -9.58 10.65
CA ALA A 110 -1.98 -9.91 10.19
C ALA A 110 -2.16 -11.43 9.96
N MET A 111 -1.18 -12.09 9.33
CA MET A 111 -1.19 -13.54 9.13
C MET A 111 -1.24 -14.30 10.47
N LYS A 112 -0.43 -13.89 11.45
CA LYS A 112 -0.39 -14.50 12.79
C LYS A 112 -1.75 -14.47 13.49
N TYR A 113 -2.55 -13.43 13.26
CA TYR A 113 -3.89 -13.29 13.84
C TYR A 113 -5.02 -13.67 12.86
N HIS A 114 -4.70 -14.35 11.75
CA HIS A 114 -5.66 -14.77 10.73
C HIS A 114 -6.51 -13.63 10.15
N LYS A 115 -5.87 -12.48 9.92
CA LYS A 115 -6.47 -11.26 9.38
C LYS A 115 -6.08 -11.07 7.92
N ARG A 116 -7.05 -10.65 7.10
CA ARG A 116 -6.78 -10.22 5.73
C ARG A 116 -6.37 -8.76 5.77
N LEU A 117 -5.14 -8.48 5.33
CA LEU A 117 -4.59 -7.14 5.27
C LEU A 117 -4.83 -6.52 3.89
N TYR A 118 -5.40 -5.32 3.89
CA TYR A 118 -5.58 -4.45 2.73
C TYR A 118 -4.60 -3.28 2.84
N PHE A 119 -4.07 -2.81 1.70
CA PHE A 119 -3.02 -1.80 1.67
C PHE A 119 -3.54 -0.52 1.05
N VAL A 120 -3.59 0.58 1.80
CA VAL A 120 -3.76 1.89 1.19
C VAL A 120 -2.49 2.24 0.43
N ILE A 121 -2.63 2.54 -0.86
CA ILE A 121 -1.50 2.89 -1.75
C ILE A 121 -1.75 4.22 -2.43
N GLU A 122 -0.69 4.87 -2.89
CA GLU A 122 -0.81 6.02 -3.75
C GLU A 122 -1.32 5.62 -5.13
N ASP A 123 -2.10 6.48 -5.78
CA ASP A 123 -2.62 6.23 -7.13
C ASP A 123 -1.52 5.97 -8.17
N THR A 124 -0.39 6.67 -8.10
CA THR A 124 0.75 6.50 -9.02
C THR A 124 1.41 5.13 -8.88
N ASN A 125 1.31 4.47 -7.71
CA ASN A 125 1.86 3.11 -7.51
C ASN A 125 1.22 2.08 -8.44
N LEU A 126 -0.01 2.33 -8.93
CA LEU A 126 -0.67 1.47 -9.92
C LEU A 126 0.05 1.46 -11.28
N LYS A 127 0.90 2.46 -11.56
CA LYS A 127 1.73 2.57 -12.77
C LYS A 127 3.14 2.04 -12.61
N LEU A 128 3.53 1.57 -11.42
CA LEU A 128 4.85 0.96 -11.25
C LEU A 128 5.03 -0.20 -12.25
N PRO A 129 6.23 -0.36 -12.81
CA PRO A 129 6.53 -1.43 -13.76
C PRO A 129 6.73 -2.76 -13.03
N ASN A 130 6.90 -3.82 -13.83
CA ASN A 130 7.38 -5.13 -13.38
C ASN A 130 6.51 -5.78 -12.29
N TRP A 131 7.13 -6.69 -11.53
CA TRP A 131 6.48 -7.47 -10.49
C TRP A 131 5.96 -6.60 -9.33
N ILE A 132 6.60 -5.47 -9.02
CA ILE A 132 6.12 -4.53 -8.00
C ILE A 132 4.77 -3.95 -8.41
N GLY A 133 4.66 -3.45 -9.65
CA GLY A 133 3.38 -3.01 -10.18
C GLY A 133 2.33 -4.11 -10.20
N PHE A 134 2.72 -5.34 -10.54
CA PHE A 134 1.81 -6.48 -10.47
C PHE A 134 1.26 -6.66 -9.06
N LEU A 135 2.10 -6.59 -8.02
CA LEU A 135 1.63 -6.66 -6.64
C LEU A 135 0.71 -5.49 -6.31
N MET A 136 1.12 -4.24 -6.59
CA MET A 136 0.32 -3.03 -6.29
C MET A 136 -1.07 -3.06 -6.91
N ARG A 137 -1.25 -3.75 -8.04
CA ARG A 137 -2.57 -3.90 -8.68
C ARG A 137 -3.40 -5.06 -8.14
N ASN A 138 -2.82 -5.98 -7.37
CA ASN A 138 -3.44 -7.28 -7.07
C ASN A 138 -3.35 -7.76 -5.61
N ILE A 139 -2.66 -7.07 -4.69
CA ILE A 139 -2.50 -7.52 -3.28
C ILE A 139 -3.55 -6.95 -2.30
N ASP A 140 -4.80 -6.79 -2.73
CA ASP A 140 -5.84 -6.10 -1.92
C ASP A 140 -5.53 -4.62 -1.66
N SER A 141 -5.01 -3.95 -2.69
CA SER A 141 -4.72 -2.53 -2.64
C SER A 141 -5.99 -1.66 -2.67
N ILE A 142 -5.92 -0.54 -1.97
CA ILE A 142 -6.93 0.53 -1.93
C ILE A 142 -6.22 1.81 -2.38
N PRO A 143 -6.25 2.15 -3.68
CA PRO A 143 -5.57 3.34 -4.15
C PRO A 143 -6.28 4.60 -3.66
N VAL A 144 -5.49 5.61 -3.28
CA VAL A 144 -5.99 6.92 -2.87
C VAL A 144 -5.51 7.98 -3.85
N THR A 145 -6.42 8.89 -4.21
CA THR A 145 -6.16 9.98 -5.14
C THR A 145 -6.65 11.30 -4.57
N ALA A 146 -5.95 12.40 -4.90
CA ALA A 146 -6.22 13.76 -4.43
C ALA A 146 -7.48 14.36 -5.08
N SER A 147 -8.64 13.76 -4.81
CA SER A 147 -9.95 14.18 -5.28
C SER A 147 -10.94 14.19 -4.11
N PHE A 148 -11.48 15.37 -3.78
CA PHE A 148 -12.48 15.51 -2.70
C PHE A 148 -13.69 14.60 -2.89
N ARG A 149 -14.17 14.46 -4.14
CA ARG A 149 -15.28 13.56 -4.46
C ARG A 149 -14.90 12.12 -4.17
N TYR A 150 -13.71 11.68 -4.58
CA TYR A 150 -13.27 10.31 -4.34
C TYR A 150 -13.10 10.05 -2.83
N LEU A 151 -12.34 10.90 -2.14
CA LEU A 151 -12.05 10.79 -0.71
C LEU A 151 -13.33 10.86 0.16
N GLY A 152 -14.26 11.75 -0.18
CA GLY A 152 -15.47 11.97 0.62
C GLY A 152 -16.65 11.06 0.27
N ARG A 153 -16.69 10.46 -0.92
CA ARG A 153 -17.84 9.66 -1.38
C ARG A 153 -17.50 8.24 -1.78
N GLU A 154 -16.42 8.01 -2.52
CA GLU A 154 -16.13 6.68 -3.08
C GLU A 154 -15.26 5.83 -2.16
N LEU A 155 -14.18 6.40 -1.61
CA LEU A 155 -13.31 5.71 -0.66
C LEU A 155 -14.07 5.16 0.57
N PRO A 156 -15.00 5.92 1.20
CA PRO A 156 -15.79 5.40 2.32
C PRO A 156 -16.67 4.21 1.92
N LYS A 157 -17.19 4.15 0.69
CA LYS A 157 -17.96 2.98 0.21
C LYS A 157 -17.08 1.74 0.10
N TYR A 158 -15.86 1.88 -0.43
CA TYR A 158 -14.91 0.76 -0.53
C TYR A 158 -14.48 0.28 0.86
N LEU A 159 -14.16 1.20 1.77
CA LEU A 159 -13.86 0.86 3.16
C LEU A 159 -15.04 0.18 3.85
N ASN A 160 -16.26 0.69 3.68
CA ASN A 160 -17.46 0.06 4.23
C ASN A 160 -17.67 -1.37 3.68
N LYS A 161 -17.43 -1.59 2.38
CA LYS A 161 -17.49 -2.94 1.78
C LYS A 161 -16.41 -3.89 2.32
N ILE A 162 -15.26 -3.36 2.72
CA ILE A 162 -14.19 -4.14 3.35
C ILE A 162 -14.58 -4.46 4.80
N PHE A 163 -14.99 -3.46 5.57
CA PHE A 163 -15.29 -3.60 6.99
C PHE A 163 -16.67 -4.22 7.30
N SER A 164 -17.56 -4.34 6.32
CA SER A 164 -18.79 -5.15 6.46
C SER A 164 -18.49 -6.65 6.65
N LYS A 165 -17.24 -7.07 6.41
CA LYS A 165 -16.72 -8.39 6.71
C LYS A 165 -15.81 -8.34 7.95
N LYS A 166 -15.80 -9.44 8.71
CA LYS A 166 -14.94 -9.63 9.88
C LYS A 166 -13.51 -10.01 9.47
N ASN A 167 -12.56 -9.83 10.40
CA ASN A 167 -11.16 -10.25 10.24
C ASN A 167 -10.40 -9.50 9.14
N HIS A 168 -10.76 -8.24 8.90
CA HIS A 168 -10.15 -7.39 7.88
C HIS A 168 -9.41 -6.22 8.51
N TRP A 169 -8.13 -6.09 8.19
CA TRP A 169 -7.28 -4.99 8.60
C TRP A 169 -6.92 -4.15 7.38
N VAL A 170 -6.85 -2.82 7.56
CA VAL A 170 -6.43 -1.88 6.53
C VAL A 170 -5.21 -1.14 7.06
N VAL A 171 -4.08 -1.20 6.36
CA VAL A 171 -2.91 -0.37 6.69
C VAL A 171 -2.98 0.94 5.92
N VAL A 172 -2.72 2.04 6.63
CA VAL A 172 -2.57 3.39 6.10
C VAL A 172 -1.24 3.95 6.59
N TYR A 173 -0.44 4.49 5.66
CA TYR A 173 0.73 5.30 5.99
C TYR A 173 0.26 6.77 5.99
N PRO A 174 0.06 7.41 7.16
CA PRO A 174 -0.59 8.71 7.25
C PRO A 174 0.35 9.86 6.89
N GLU A 175 1.65 9.60 6.80
CA GLU A 175 2.62 10.54 6.27
C GLU A 175 2.30 10.85 4.80
N GLN A 176 2.24 12.14 4.47
CA GLN A 176 2.19 12.58 3.09
C GLN A 176 3.56 12.25 2.47
N GLU A 177 3.54 11.72 1.24
CA GLU A 177 4.69 11.22 0.48
C GLU A 177 5.99 12.03 0.71
N LEU A 178 7.12 11.34 0.91
CA LEU A 178 8.46 11.93 0.89
C LEU A 178 9.01 12.06 -0.54
#